data_AF-A0A7J9VHY3-F1
#
_entry.id   AF-A0A7J9VHY3-F1
#
_cell.length_a   1.000
_cell.length_b   1.000
_cell.length_c   1.000
_cell.angle_alpha   90.00
_cell.angle_beta   90.00
_cell.angle_gamma   90.00
#
_symmetry.space_group_name_H-M   'P 1'
#
loop_
_entity.id
_entity.type
_entity.pdbx_description
1 polymer ?
#
loop_
_entity_poly.entity_id
_entity_poly.type
_entity_poly.pdbx_seq_one_letter_code
_entity_poly.pdbx_strand_id
1 'polypeptide(L)' 'MLEASGEVQIVGEAENGQHAIELAAEVAPDLILLDVRMPVLDGVQAVATLSKEHLVVMLTYTEEPDIIREAVRN' A
#
# COMPACT_ATOMS: atom_id res chain seq x y z
N MET A 1 -8.43 -6.22 -7.65
CA MET A 1 -9.02 -6.56 -6.33
C MET A 1 -8.21 -7.72 -5.79
N LEU A 2 -7.42 -7.50 -4.73
CA LEU A 2 -6.39 -8.43 -4.22
C LEU A 2 -6.97 -9.72 -3.60
N GLU A 3 -8.29 -9.85 -3.52
CA GLU A 3 -8.99 -11.00 -2.94
C GLU A 3 -8.98 -12.26 -3.83
N ALA A 4 -8.32 -12.23 -4.99
CA ALA A 4 -8.54 -13.20 -6.07
C ALA A 4 -8.00 -14.63 -5.82
N SER A 5 -7.18 -14.88 -4.78
CA SER A 5 -6.58 -16.21 -4.55
C SER A 5 -6.88 -16.85 -3.18
N GLY A 6 -7.58 -16.17 -2.27
CA GLY A 6 -7.86 -16.70 -0.92
C GLY A 6 -6.64 -16.83 0.00
N GLU A 7 -5.45 -16.42 -0.46
CA GLU A 7 -4.20 -16.45 0.31
C GLU A 7 -3.97 -15.15 1.11
N VAL A 8 -4.70 -14.07 0.78
CA VAL A 8 -4.60 -12.76 1.42
C VAL A 8 -6.00 -12.29 1.82
N GLN A 9 -6.16 -11.91 3.08
CA GLN A 9 -7.35 -11.24 3.58
C GLN A 9 -7.10 -9.74 3.65
N ILE A 10 -7.98 -8.94 3.04
CA ILE A 10 -7.96 -7.49 3.19
C ILE A 10 -8.59 -7.14 4.54
N VAL A 11 -7.77 -6.67 5.47
CA VAL A 11 -8.20 -6.28 6.83
C VAL A 11 -8.48 -4.79 6.97
N GLY A 12 -8.12 -3.98 5.97
CA GLY A 12 -8.36 -2.54 5.96
C GLY A 12 -7.91 -1.88 4.66
N GLU A 13 -8.53 -0.75 4.34
CA GLU A 13 -8.18 0.13 3.23
C GLU A 13 -8.12 1.57 3.72
N ALA A 14 -7.08 2.32 3.33
CA ALA A 14 -6.87 3.70 3.73
C ALA A 14 -6.73 4.60 2.49
N GLU A 15 -7.30 5.80 2.57
CA GLU A 15 -7.29 6.79 1.49
C GLU A 15 -6.09 7.75 1.52
N ASN A 16 -5.31 7.73 2.60
CA ASN A 16 -4.10 8.53 2.78
C ASN A 16 -3.17 7.94 3.85
N GLY A 17 -1.94 8.45 3.95
CA GLY A 17 -0.93 7.94 4.89
C GLY A 17 -1.29 8.12 6.36
N GLN A 18 -2.06 9.15 6.74
CA GLN A 18 -2.47 9.35 8.14
C GLN A 18 -3.52 8.32 8.54
N HIS A 19 -4.55 8.13 7.71
CA HIS A 19 -5.56 7.09 7.89
C HIS A 19 -4.90 5.69 7.89
N ALA A 20 -3.87 5.46 7.06
CA ALA A 20 -3.15 4.19 7.04
C ALA A 20 -2.45 3.89 8.37
N ILE A 21 -1.86 4.89 9.04
CA ILE A 21 -1.22 4.73 10.36
C ILE A 21 -2.27 4.38 11.43
N GLU A 22 -3.37 5.11 11.45
CA GLU A 22 -4.46 4.90 12.42
C GLU A 22 -5.07 3.49 12.24
N LEU A 23 -5.38 3.13 11.00
CA LEU A 23 -5.99 1.84 10.68
C LEU A 23 -5.05 0.67 10.98
N ALA A 24 -3.75 0.80 10.68
CA ALA A 24 -2.78 -0.25 10.97
C ALA A 24 -2.68 -0.55 12.48
N ALA A 25 -2.82 0.45 13.33
CA ALA A 25 -2.85 0.26 14.78
C ALA A 25 -4.13 -0.45 15.26
N GLU A 26 -5.24 -0.30 14.54
CA GLU A 26 -6.52 -0.94 14.89
C GLU A 26 -6.62 -2.39 14.42
N VAL A 27 -6.22 -2.65 13.17
CA VAL A 27 -6.42 -3.97 12.54
C VAL A 27 -5.18 -4.86 12.55
N ALA A 28 -4.03 -4.30 12.94
CA ALA A 28 -2.75 -4.99 13.09
C ALA A 28 -2.39 -5.91 11.90
N PRO A 29 -2.22 -5.35 10.68
CA PRO A 29 -1.96 -6.15 9.49
C PRO A 29 -0.55 -6.77 9.52
N ASP A 30 -0.42 -7.96 8.93
CA ASP A 30 0.88 -8.61 8.74
C ASP A 30 1.73 -7.90 7.65
N LEU A 31 1.07 -7.37 6.62
CA LEU A 31 1.67 -6.70 5.48
C LEU A 31 0.82 -5.51 5.03
N ILE A 32 1.49 -4.41 4.72
CA ILE A 32 0.88 -3.19 4.19
C ILE A 32 1.40 -2.95 2.77
N LEU A 33 0.49 -2.79 1.82
CA LEU A 33 0.77 -2.22 0.50
C LEU A 33 0.53 -0.71 0.56
N LEU A 34 1.55 0.09 0.27
CA LEU A 34 1.51 1.55 0.49
C LEU A 34 1.91 2.31 -0.78
N ASP A 35 1.02 3.12 -1.33
CA ASP A 35 1.35 4.00 -2.46
C ASP A 35 2.32 5.10 -2.02
N VAL A 36 3.34 5.36 -2.83
CA VAL A 36 4.29 6.47 -2.64
C VAL A 36 3.58 7.83 -2.62
N ARG A 37 2.56 8.04 -3.48
CA ARG A 37 1.86 9.31 -3.62
C ARG A 37 0.42 9.20 -3.12
N MET A 38 0.14 9.86 -2.01
CA MET A 38 -1.19 9.95 -1.42
C MET A 38 -1.47 11.39 -0.94
N PRO A 39 -2.75 11.81 -0.84
CA PRO A 39 -3.10 13.10 -0.26
C PRO A 39 -2.79 13.15 1.25
N VAL A 40 -2.80 14.35 1.85
CA VAL A 40 -2.61 14.60 3.30
C VAL A 40 -1.23 14.22 3.86
N LEU A 41 -0.94 12.93 3.95
CA LEU A 41 0.36 12.37 4.33
C LEU A 41 0.75 11.35 3.25
N ASP A 42 1.90 11.56 2.61
CA ASP A 42 2.34 10.66 1.56
C ASP A 42 2.89 9.33 2.12
N GLY A 43 3.05 8.32 1.26
CA GLY A 43 3.54 7.00 1.68
C GLY A 43 4.99 7.01 2.14
N VAL A 44 5.82 7.94 1.65
CA VAL A 44 7.24 8.06 2.04
C VAL A 44 7.36 8.56 3.47
N GLN A 45 6.45 9.41 3.91
CA GLN A 45 6.35 9.85 5.30
C GLN A 45 5.71 8.78 6.18
N ALA A 46 4.63 8.15 5.70
CA ALA A 46 3.90 7.14 6.47
C ALA A 46 4.73 5.88 6.75
N VAL A 47 5.57 5.44 5.81
CA VAL A 47 6.41 4.23 5.97
C VAL A 47 7.35 4.33 7.17
N ALA A 48 7.83 5.53 7.52
CA ALA A 48 8.71 5.73 8.67
C ALA A 48 8.05 5.35 10.01
N THR A 49 6.72 5.44 10.08
CA THR A 49 5.93 4.99 11.24
C THR A 49 5.54 3.52 11.09
N LEU A 50 4.94 3.15 9.96
CA LEU A 50 4.37 1.81 9.73
C LEU A 50 5.42 0.69 9.77
N SER A 51 6.62 0.94 9.21
CA SER A 51 7.70 -0.05 9.15
C SER A 51 8.35 -0.40 10.49
N LYS A 52 7.98 0.31 11.57
CA LYS A 52 8.44 -0.04 12.92
C LYS A 52 7.80 -1.33 13.44
N GLU A 53 6.58 -1.62 12.99
CA GLU A 53 5.76 -2.70 13.52
C GLU A 53 5.20 -3.63 12.43
N HIS A 54 5.19 -3.18 11.17
CA HIS A 54 4.61 -3.93 10.05
C HIS A 54 5.60 -4.08 8.88
N LEU A 55 5.46 -5.16 8.11
CA LEU A 55 6.13 -5.28 6.83
C LEU A 55 5.42 -4.36 5.81
N VAL A 56 6.17 -3.45 5.19
CA VAL A 56 5.61 -2.49 4.22
C VAL A 56 6.21 -2.72 2.84
N VAL A 57 5.35 -2.87 1.84
CA VAL A 57 5.72 -2.93 0.42
C VAL A 57 5.25 -1.64 -0.25
N MET A 58 6.20 -0.87 -0.76
CA MET A 58 5.90 0.39 -1.45
C MET A 58 5.41 0.13 -2.88
N LEU A 59 4.28 0.72 -3.24
CA LEU A 59 3.79 0.79 -4.60
C LEU A 59 4.24 2.11 -5.22
N THR A 60 5.00 2.01 -6.30
CA THR A 60 5.37 3.13 -7.14
C THR A 60 4.75 2.93 -8.50
N TYR A 61 4.29 4.00 -9.12
CA TYR A 61 3.81 3.97 -10.49
C TYR A 61 4.81 4.71 -11.39
N THR A 62 5.01 4.17 -12.59
CA THR A 62 5.71 4.86 -13.67
C THR A 62 4.69 5.35 -14.68
N GLU A 63 4.94 6.52 -15.29
CA GLU A 63 4.13 7.04 -16.41
C GLU A 63 4.63 6.56 -17.77
N GLU A 64 5.72 5.78 -17.80
CA GLU A 64 6.29 5.26 -19.04
C GLU A 64 5.32 4.27 -19.71
N PRO A 65 4.69 4.64 -20.85
CA PRO A 65 3.58 3.87 -21.41
C PRO A 65 3.99 2.46 -21.83
N ASP A 66 5.25 2.27 -22.21
CA ASP A 66 5.77 0.97 -22.64
C ASP A 66 5.89 0.00 -21.45
N ILE A 67 6.37 0.48 -20.29
CA ILE A 67 6.43 -0.32 -19.06
C ILE A 67 5.02 -0.70 -18.58
N ILE A 68 4.07 0.24 -18.64
CA ILE A 68 2.66 -0.03 -18.27
C ILE A 68 2.06 -1.10 -19.20
N ARG A 69 2.29 -0.99 -20.51
CA ARG A 69 1.75 -1.95 -21.51
C ARG A 69 2.33 -3.35 -21.33
N GLU A 70 3.62 -3.46 -21.01
CA GLU A 70 4.25 -4.75 -20.73
C GLU A 70 3.69 -5.38 -19.47
N ALA A 71 3.47 -4.60 -18.40
CA ALA A 71 2.95 -5.11 -17.13
C ALA A 71 1.52 -5.68 -17.20
N VAL A 72 0.65 -5.13 -18.07
CA VAL A 72 -0.76 -5.57 -18.20
C VAL A 72 -0.93 -6.78 -19.13
N ARG A 73 0.14 -7.21 -19.84
CA ARG A 73 0.06 -8.27 -20.86
C ARG A 73 0.25 -9.71 -20.34
N ASN A 74 0.34 -9.93 -19.02
CA ASN A 74 0.38 -11.27 -18.43
C ASN A 74 -1.01 -11.88 -18.25
#